data_AF-W6KH37-F1
#
_entry.id   AF-W6KH37-F1
#
_cell.length_a   1.000
_cell.length_b   1.000
_cell.length_c   1.000
_cell.angle_alpha   90.00
_cell.angle_beta   90.00
_cell.angle_gamma   90.00
#
_symmetry.space_group_name_H-M   'P 1'
#
loop_
_entity.id
_entity.type
_entity.pdbx_description
1 polymer ?
#
loop_
_entity_poly.entity_id
_entity_poly.type
_entity_poly.pdbx_seq_one_letter_code
_entity_poly.pdbx_strand_id
1 'polypeptide(L)'
;MTDPSIQKRITYLFFGAHGVIFGMFAYVAFLIWRRSDQALIQVNDPYTNEIQIKKTWEYDAGKLCELFFMKVGVSAGLGYFLASYFTFPLSIILQSVYNPLMVWNSELFKLYALGKDAEGALARPWPDATSLPPWLTDLWTHSKDETKSILAQQNEGGKAANRSSKKRK
;
A
#
# COMPACT_ATOMS: atom_id res chain seq x y z
N MET A 1 -33.42 -13.37 -4.33
CA MET A 1 -33.38 -13.58 -2.87
C MET A 1 -32.45 -14.74 -2.60
N THR A 2 -31.25 -14.46 -2.11
CA THR A 2 -30.26 -15.49 -1.78
C THR A 2 -30.56 -16.01 -0.36
N ASP A 3 -30.55 -17.33 -0.17
CA ASP A 3 -30.80 -17.96 1.13
C ASP A 3 -29.83 -17.41 2.21
N PRO A 4 -30.33 -16.91 3.36
CA PRO A 4 -29.51 -16.43 4.47
C PRO A 4 -28.44 -17.43 4.94
N SER A 5 -28.72 -18.73 4.80
CA SER A 5 -27.82 -19.82 5.16
C SER A 5 -26.59 -19.86 4.25
N ILE A 6 -26.79 -19.60 2.95
CA ILE A 6 -25.73 -19.57 1.94
C ILE A 6 -24.87 -18.32 2.13
N GLN A 7 -25.50 -17.16 2.39
CA GLN A 7 -24.77 -15.91 2.63
C GLN A 7 -23.83 -16.03 3.84
N LYS A 8 -24.29 -16.60 4.96
CA LYS A 8 -23.45 -16.85 6.14
C LYS A 8 -22.24 -17.73 5.81
N ARG A 9 -22.43 -18.83 5.07
CA ARG A 9 -21.33 -19.73 4.67
C ARG A 9 -20.29 -19.00 3.82
N ILE A 10 -20.73 -18.20 2.85
CA ILE A 10 -19.86 -17.41 1.98
C ILE A 10 -19.06 -16.38 2.80
N THR A 11 -19.71 -15.70 3.75
CA THR A 11 -19.04 -14.76 4.65
C THR A 11 -17.99 -15.46 5.53
N TYR A 12 -18.29 -16.65 6.08
CA TYR A 12 -17.29 -17.42 6.83
C TYR A 12 -16.09 -17.83 5.97
N LEU A 13 -16.31 -18.26 4.73
CA LEU A 13 -15.24 -18.58 3.79
C LEU A 13 -14.36 -17.36 3.50
N PHE A 14 -14.98 -16.19 3.32
CA PHE A 14 -14.26 -14.94 3.11
C PHE A 14 -13.37 -14.58 4.29
N PHE A 15 -13.92 -14.57 5.51
CA PHE A 15 -13.14 -14.26 6.71
C PHE A 15 -12.06 -15.32 6.97
N GLY A 16 -12.35 -16.59 6.70
CA GLY A 16 -11.36 -17.67 6.79
C GLY A 16 -10.19 -17.45 5.82
N ALA A 17 -10.48 -17.18 4.55
CA ALA A 17 -9.46 -16.90 3.54
C ALA A 17 -8.61 -15.68 3.93
N HIS A 18 -9.24 -14.59 4.39
CA HIS A 18 -8.52 -13.38 4.80
C HIS A 18 -7.74 -13.57 6.11
N GLY A 19 -8.20 -14.45 7.01
CA GLY A 19 -7.45 -14.87 8.18
C GLY A 19 -6.16 -15.61 7.82
N VAL A 20 -6.21 -16.51 6.83
CA VAL A 20 -5.00 -17.18 6.29
C VAL A 20 -4.05 -16.17 5.66
N ILE A 21 -4.57 -15.25 4.84
CA ILE A 21 -3.77 -14.19 4.23
C ILE A 21 -3.09 -13.34 5.31
N PHE A 22 -3.83 -12.90 6.33
CA PHE A 22 -3.28 -12.14 7.45
C PHE A 22 -2.16 -12.91 8.16
N GLY A 23 -2.34 -14.21 8.40
CA GLY A 23 -1.30 -15.09 8.94
C GLY A 23 -0.04 -15.12 8.07
N MET A 24 -0.19 -15.19 6.73
CA MET A 24 0.95 -15.13 5.80
C MET A 24 1.68 -13.78 5.86
N PHE A 25 0.95 -12.66 5.95
CA PHE A 25 1.55 -11.34 6.11
C PHE A 25 2.31 -11.22 7.44
N ALA A 26 1.71 -11.67 8.54
CA ALA A 26 2.37 -11.68 9.84
C ALA A 26 3.65 -12.54 9.83
N TYR A 27 3.61 -13.69 9.15
CA TYR A 27 4.78 -14.55 8.98
C TYR A 27 5.90 -13.87 8.19
N VAL A 28 5.59 -13.25 7.04
CA VAL A 28 6.58 -12.52 6.24
C VAL A 28 7.11 -11.30 7.00
N ALA A 29 6.26 -10.55 7.69
CA ALA A 29 6.67 -9.43 8.54
C ALA A 29 7.67 -9.88 9.62
N PHE A 30 7.38 -11.00 10.28
CA PHE A 30 8.27 -11.59 11.27
C PHE A 30 9.62 -12.01 10.66
N LEU A 31 9.62 -12.58 9.45
CA LEU A 31 10.86 -12.94 8.75
C LEU A 31 11.68 -11.71 8.33
N ILE A 32 11.04 -10.65 7.85
CA ILE A 32 11.70 -9.37 7.53
C ILE A 32 12.35 -8.80 8.79
N TRP A 33 11.60 -8.74 9.90
CA TRP A 33 12.11 -8.28 11.18
C TRP A 33 13.32 -9.13 11.61
N ARG A 34 13.21 -10.46 11.56
CA ARG A 34 14.27 -11.36 12.01
C ARG A 34 15.54 -11.25 11.18
N ARG A 35 15.43 -11.04 9.86
CA ARG A 35 16.59 -10.93 8.96
C ARG A 35 17.25 -9.55 9.04
N SER A 36 16.48 -8.47 9.21
CA SER A 36 16.95 -7.10 9.46
C SER A 36 18.14 -6.65 8.60
N ASP A 37 18.12 -6.97 7.30
CA ASP A 37 19.20 -6.62 6.37
C ASP A 37 19.39 -5.11 6.27
N GLN A 38 20.62 -4.64 6.56
CA GLN A 38 21.02 -3.23 6.50
C GLN A 38 21.63 -2.84 5.16
N ALA A 39 21.60 -3.72 4.15
CA ALA A 39 22.10 -3.40 2.82
C ALA A 39 21.34 -2.19 2.26
N LEU A 40 22.08 -1.25 1.68
CA LEU A 40 21.55 -0.02 1.10
C LEU A 40 21.15 -0.28 -0.34
N ILE A 41 19.91 0.08 -0.69
CA ILE A 41 19.37 -0.05 -2.04
C ILE A 41 19.02 1.35 -2.54
N GLN A 42 19.41 1.64 -3.78
CA GLN A 42 19.00 2.86 -4.47
C GLN A 42 17.64 2.61 -5.11
N VAL A 43 16.63 3.32 -4.64
CA VAL A 43 15.26 3.25 -5.15
C VAL A 43 14.97 4.55 -5.88
N ASN A 44 14.64 4.47 -7.17
CA ASN A 44 14.16 5.63 -7.91
C ASN A 44 12.69 5.88 -7.53
N ASP A 45 12.39 7.05 -7.00
CA ASP A 45 11.01 7.44 -6.71
C ASP A 45 10.30 7.82 -8.02
N PRO A 46 9.25 7.09 -8.44
CA PRO A 46 8.57 7.34 -9.71
C PRO A 46 7.86 8.70 -9.78
N TYR A 47 7.67 9.39 -8.65
CA TYR A 47 6.95 10.67 -8.59
C TYR A 47 7.87 11.89 -8.54
N THR A 48 9.09 11.75 -7.99
CA THR A 48 10.04 12.87 -7.89
C THR A 48 11.27 12.68 -8.78
N ASN A 49 11.45 11.50 -9.40
CA ASN A 49 12.69 11.12 -10.10
C ASN A 49 13.95 11.28 -9.22
N GLU A 50 13.78 11.29 -7.90
CA GLU A 50 14.89 11.38 -6.96
C GLU A 50 15.32 9.98 -6.52
N ILE A 51 16.63 9.75 -6.50
CA ILE A 51 17.22 8.51 -6.03
C ILE A 51 17.22 8.55 -4.50
N GLN A 52 16.36 7.76 -3.88
CA GLN A 52 16.34 7.59 -2.43
C GLN A 52 17.17 6.36 -2.04
N ILE A 53 18.14 6.55 -1.17
CA ILE A 53 18.90 5.46 -0.55
C ILE A 53 18.06 4.95 0.62
N LYS A 54 17.53 3.74 0.51
CA LYS A 54 16.77 3.09 1.59
C LYS A 54 17.47 1.83 2.05
N LYS A 55 17.28 1.49 3.32
CA LYS A 55 17.70 0.18 3.82
C LYS A 55 16.79 -0.90 3.25
N THR A 56 17.35 -2.07 3.00
CA THR A 56 16.62 -3.22 2.45
C THR A 56 15.39 -3.56 3.28
N TRP A 57 15.52 -3.60 4.61
CA TRP A 57 14.40 -3.88 5.49
C TRP A 57 13.29 -2.81 5.43
N GLU A 58 13.64 -1.52 5.27
CA GLU A 58 12.67 -0.41 5.18
C GLU A 58 11.89 -0.50 3.86
N TYR A 59 12.58 -0.83 2.78
CA TYR A 59 11.97 -1.04 1.47
C TYR A 59 11.00 -2.24 1.51
N ASP A 60 11.44 -3.38 2.04
CA ASP A 60 10.64 -4.59 2.11
C ASP A 60 9.43 -4.44 3.04
N ALA A 61 9.59 -3.74 4.18
CA ALA A 61 8.49 -3.42 5.08
C ALA A 61 7.47 -2.46 4.43
N GLY A 62 7.95 -1.44 3.71
CA GLY A 62 7.10 -0.54 2.94
C GLY A 62 6.29 -1.27 1.88
N LYS A 63 6.93 -2.18 1.14
CA LYS A 63 6.26 -3.01 0.13
C LYS A 63 5.26 -3.99 0.73
N LEU A 64 5.55 -4.52 1.93
CA LEU A 64 4.61 -5.39 2.64
C LEU A 64 3.34 -4.62 3.05
N CYS A 65 3.51 -3.41 3.59
CA CYS A 65 2.41 -2.52 3.92
C CYS A 65 1.59 -2.12 2.68
N GLU A 66 2.25 -1.77 1.58
CA GLU A 66 1.58 -1.47 0.31
C GLU A 66 0.76 -2.68 -0.17
N LEU A 67 1.34 -3.88 -0.19
CA LEU A 67 0.66 -5.10 -0.59
C LEU A 67 -0.55 -5.40 0.30
N PHE A 68 -0.40 -5.23 1.62
CA PHE A 68 -1.46 -5.47 2.58
C PHE A 68 -2.60 -4.46 2.45
N PHE A 69 -2.32 -3.15 2.51
CA PHE A 69 -3.35 -2.13 2.53
C PHE A 69 -3.92 -1.87 1.12
N MET A 70 -3.05 -1.65 0.13
CA MET A 70 -3.50 -1.21 -1.20
C MET A 70 -4.01 -2.35 -2.07
N LYS A 71 -3.40 -3.54 -2.02
CA LYS A 71 -3.84 -4.66 -2.87
C LYS A 71 -4.86 -5.55 -2.18
N VAL A 72 -4.60 -5.98 -0.94
CA VAL A 72 -5.52 -6.88 -0.22
C VAL A 72 -6.62 -6.10 0.49
N GLY A 73 -6.31 -5.06 1.25
CA GLY A 73 -7.28 -4.30 2.04
C GLY A 73 -8.33 -3.60 1.20
N VAL A 74 -7.90 -2.81 0.20
CA VAL A 74 -8.82 -2.13 -0.72
C VAL A 74 -9.66 -3.13 -1.51
N SER A 75 -9.07 -4.20 -2.05
CA SER A 75 -9.85 -5.20 -2.79
C SER A 75 -10.88 -5.89 -1.91
N ALA A 76 -10.48 -6.39 -0.73
CA ALA A 76 -11.37 -7.06 0.21
C ALA A 76 -12.51 -6.14 0.67
N GLY A 77 -12.19 -4.90 1.02
CA GLY A 77 -13.18 -3.90 1.41
C GLY A 77 -14.17 -3.59 0.29
N LEU A 78 -13.67 -3.36 -0.93
CA LEU A 78 -14.51 -3.09 -2.09
C LEU A 78 -15.39 -4.29 -2.45
N GLY A 79 -14.85 -5.51 -2.44
CA GLY A 79 -15.63 -6.70 -2.76
C GLY A 79 -16.67 -7.05 -1.72
N TYR A 80 -16.36 -6.84 -0.43
CA TYR A 80 -17.33 -6.97 0.64
C TYR A 80 -18.45 -5.92 0.52
N PHE A 81 -18.10 -4.67 0.21
CA PHE A 81 -19.07 -3.61 -0.02
C PHE A 81 -19.98 -3.95 -1.21
N LEU A 82 -19.41 -4.36 -2.35
CA LEU A 82 -20.18 -4.75 -3.53
C LEU A 82 -21.13 -5.92 -3.25
N ALA A 83 -20.66 -6.95 -2.54
CA ALA A 83 -21.50 -8.09 -2.22
C ALA A 83 -22.60 -7.75 -1.21
N SER A 84 -22.33 -6.85 -0.27
CA SER A 84 -23.32 -6.40 0.71
C SER A 84 -24.39 -5.51 0.08
N TYR A 85 -24.00 -4.62 -0.83
CA TYR A 85 -24.90 -3.65 -1.45
C TYR A 85 -25.63 -4.21 -2.68
N PHE A 86 -24.92 -4.91 -3.56
CA PHE A 86 -25.47 -5.44 -4.82
C PHE A 86 -25.86 -6.93 -4.76
N THR A 87 -25.75 -7.57 -3.59
CA THR A 87 -26.06 -9.01 -3.41
C THR A 87 -25.34 -9.89 -4.43
N PHE A 88 -24.09 -9.57 -4.76
CA PHE A 88 -23.29 -10.26 -5.76
C PHE A 88 -22.29 -11.22 -5.09
N PRO A 89 -22.65 -12.48 -4.80
CA PRO A 89 -21.79 -13.40 -4.03
C PRO A 89 -20.52 -13.80 -4.77
N LEU A 90 -20.49 -13.67 -6.10
CA LEU A 90 -19.35 -14.02 -6.93
C LEU A 90 -18.13 -13.14 -6.64
N SER A 91 -18.31 -11.86 -6.25
CA SER A 91 -17.16 -10.98 -5.94
C SER A 91 -16.39 -11.47 -4.72
N ILE A 92 -17.08 -11.87 -3.66
CA ILE A 92 -16.49 -12.39 -2.42
C ILE A 92 -15.75 -13.71 -2.69
N ILE A 93 -16.37 -14.62 -3.44
CA ILE A 93 -15.78 -15.93 -3.76
C ILE A 93 -14.51 -15.73 -4.58
N LEU A 94 -14.57 -14.89 -5.62
CA LEU A 94 -13.42 -14.62 -6.47
C LEU A 94 -12.26 -14.02 -5.66
N GLN A 95 -12.53 -13.05 -4.78
CA GLN A 95 -11.51 -12.45 -3.93
C GLN A 95 -10.90 -13.43 -2.93
N SER A 96 -11.69 -14.38 -2.45
CA SER A 96 -11.23 -15.41 -1.52
C SER A 96 -10.19 -16.35 -2.15
N VAL A 97 -10.14 -16.45 -3.49
CA VAL A 97 -9.15 -17.25 -4.23
C VAL A 97 -8.05 -16.36 -4.82
N TYR A 98 -8.42 -15.21 -5.38
CA TYR A 98 -7.50 -14.30 -6.05
C TYR A 98 -6.52 -13.65 -5.08
N ASN A 99 -6.99 -13.18 -3.91
CA ASN A 99 -6.12 -12.48 -2.96
C ASN A 99 -5.01 -13.40 -2.40
N PRO A 100 -5.28 -14.66 -1.98
CA PRO A 100 -4.22 -15.59 -1.61
C PRO A 100 -3.24 -15.88 -2.76
N LEU A 101 -3.74 -16.09 -3.98
CA LEU A 101 -2.92 -16.36 -5.15
C LEU A 101 -1.99 -15.18 -5.49
N MET A 102 -2.51 -13.95 -5.40
CA MET A 102 -1.74 -12.73 -5.60
C MET A 102 -0.63 -12.59 -4.54
N VAL A 103 -0.94 -12.85 -3.26
CA VAL A 103 0.06 -12.81 -2.18
C VAL A 103 1.12 -13.89 -2.38
N TRP A 104 0.73 -15.12 -2.75
CA TRP A 104 1.66 -16.21 -3.06
C TRP A 104 2.62 -15.86 -4.20
N ASN A 105 2.11 -15.16 -5.22
CA ASN A 105 2.89 -14.74 -6.37
C ASN A 105 3.73 -13.48 -6.13
N SER A 106 3.57 -12.79 -5.00
CA SER A 106 4.35 -11.60 -4.67
C SER A 106 5.82 -11.91 -4.49
N GLU A 107 6.66 -10.93 -4.84
CA GLU A 107 8.11 -10.99 -4.75
C GLU A 107 8.55 -11.16 -3.30
N LEU A 108 7.89 -10.47 -2.36
CA LEU A 108 8.13 -10.59 -0.92
C LEU A 108 7.88 -12.00 -0.40
N PHE A 109 6.77 -12.62 -0.79
CA PHE A 109 6.46 -13.98 -0.36
C PHE A 109 7.46 -14.99 -0.92
N LYS A 110 7.84 -14.82 -2.19
CA LYS A 110 8.87 -15.64 -2.84
C LYS A 110 10.24 -15.50 -2.17
N LEU A 111 10.62 -14.30 -1.78
CA LEU A 111 11.91 -14.03 -1.17
C LEU A 111 11.99 -14.55 0.27
N TYR A 112 10.96 -14.28 1.08
CA TYR A 112 10.99 -14.60 2.51
C TYR A 112 10.37 -15.96 2.83
N ALA A 113 9.17 -16.25 2.34
CA ALA A 113 8.46 -17.48 2.71
C ALA A 113 8.96 -18.70 1.92
N LEU A 114 9.28 -18.52 0.62
CA LEU A 114 9.86 -19.57 -0.23
C LEU A 114 11.39 -19.60 -0.16
N GLY A 115 12.03 -18.64 0.51
CA GLY A 115 13.48 -18.59 0.71
C GLY A 115 14.29 -18.46 -0.58
N LYS A 116 13.70 -17.91 -1.65
CA LYS A 116 14.43 -17.71 -2.91
C LYS A 116 15.45 -16.59 -2.75
N ASP A 117 16.56 -16.70 -3.46
CA ASP A 117 17.60 -15.67 -3.48
C ASP A 117 17.13 -14.43 -4.26
N ALA A 118 17.67 -13.27 -3.89
CA ALA A 118 17.35 -11.98 -4.48
C ALA A 118 18.05 -11.77 -5.84
N GLU A 119 17.95 -12.75 -6.74
CA GLU A 119 18.59 -12.73 -8.06
C GLU A 119 17.57 -12.62 -9.20
N GLY A 120 18.00 -12.01 -10.32
CA GLY A 120 17.17 -11.84 -11.52
C GLY A 120 15.89 -11.05 -11.25
N ALA A 121 14.72 -11.66 -11.46
CA ALA A 121 13.41 -11.04 -11.27
C ALA A 121 13.04 -10.76 -9.80
N LEU A 122 13.78 -11.35 -8.84
CA LEU A 122 13.63 -11.11 -7.41
C LEU A 122 14.64 -10.09 -6.88
N ALA A 123 15.52 -9.58 -7.74
CA ALA A 123 16.44 -8.51 -7.37
C ALA A 123 15.65 -7.22 -7.07
N ARG A 124 15.97 -6.60 -5.95
CA ARG A 124 15.42 -5.31 -5.53
C ARG A 124 16.16 -4.17 -6.27
N PRO A 125 15.52 -3.04 -6.59
CA PRO A 125 14.10 -2.71 -6.37
C PRO A 125 13.18 -3.37 -7.41
N TRP A 126 12.01 -3.83 -6.97
CA TRP A 126 10.99 -4.36 -7.87
C TRP A 126 10.25 -3.22 -8.58
N PRO A 127 9.91 -3.40 -9.87
CA PRO A 127 9.10 -2.42 -10.58
C PRO A 127 7.73 -2.30 -9.91
N ASP A 128 7.30 -1.07 -9.66
CA ASP A 128 5.96 -0.83 -9.13
C ASP A 128 4.93 -1.29 -10.16
N ALA A 129 4.34 -2.46 -9.93
CA ALA A 129 3.15 -2.90 -10.67
C ALA A 129 1.95 -1.94 -10.49
N THR A 130 2.08 -0.97 -9.58
CA THR A 130 1.12 0.06 -9.27
C THR A 130 1.66 1.41 -9.76
N SER A 131 1.69 1.62 -11.09
CA SER A 131 1.40 2.99 -11.54
C SER A 131 0.00 3.27 -11.01
N LEU A 132 -0.13 4.12 -10.00
CA LEU A 132 -1.44 4.55 -9.51
C LEU A 132 -2.30 4.89 -10.74
N PRO A 133 -3.60 4.52 -10.75
CA PRO A 133 -4.48 4.93 -11.82
C PRO A 133 -4.32 6.44 -12.07
N PRO A 134 -4.36 6.94 -13.31
CA PRO A 134 -4.09 8.35 -13.61
C PRO A 134 -4.92 9.33 -12.77
N TRP A 135 -6.15 8.96 -12.44
CA TRP A 135 -7.03 9.77 -11.59
C TRP A 135 -6.52 9.92 -10.14
N LEU A 136 -5.78 8.92 -9.62
CA LEU A 136 -5.26 8.91 -8.26
C LEU A 136 -3.90 9.60 -8.18
N THR A 137 -3.09 9.53 -9.25
CA THR A 137 -1.89 10.38 -9.39
C THR A 137 -2.27 11.85 -9.43
N ASP A 138 -3.31 12.20 -10.19
CA ASP A 138 -3.76 13.59 -10.34
C ASP A 138 -4.31 14.17 -9.03
N LEU A 139 -4.98 13.35 -8.22
CA LEU A 139 -5.50 13.77 -6.92
C LEU A 139 -4.38 14.02 -5.90
N TRP A 140 -3.34 13.18 -5.93
CA TRP A 140 -2.19 13.31 -5.05
C TRP A 140 -1.30 14.51 -5.40
N THR A 141 -1.07 14.77 -6.70
CA THR A 141 -0.33 15.94 -7.17
C THR A 141 -1.05 17.23 -6.80
N HIS A 142 -2.38 17.29 -6.99
CA HIS A 142 -3.18 18.45 -6.59
C HIS A 142 -3.07 18.75 -5.09
N SER A 143 -3.09 17.71 -4.24
CA SER A 143 -2.97 17.90 -2.78
C SER A 143 -1.60 18.48 -2.36
N LYS A 144 -0.52 18.09 -3.06
CA LYS A 144 0.83 18.60 -2.78
C LYS A 144 0.95 20.07 -3.18
N ASP A 145 0.34 20.46 -4.29
CA ASP A 145 0.37 21.83 -4.79
C ASP A 145 -0.47 22.77 -3.91
N GLU A 146 -1.64 22.31 -3.44
CA GLU A 146 -2.44 23.03 -2.43
C GLU A 146 -1.69 23.20 -1.11
N THR A 147 -0.99 22.16 -0.64
CA THR A 147 -0.22 22.24 0.61
C THR A 147 0.94 23.24 0.48
N LYS A 148 1.61 23.28 -0.68
CA LYS A 148 2.69 24.24 -0.97
C LYS A 148 2.16 25.67 -1.08
N SER A 149 1.00 25.89 -1.71
CA SER A 149 0.42 27.23 -1.85
C SER A 149 -0.05 27.79 -0.51
N ILE A 150 -0.64 26.95 0.36
CA ILE A 150 -1.01 27.32 1.73
C ILE A 150 0.23 27.69 2.56
N LEU A 151 1.30 26.89 2.48
CA LEU A 151 2.57 27.18 3.18
C LEU A 151 3.25 28.45 2.64
N ALA A 152 3.17 28.72 1.35
CA ALA A 152 3.68 29.95 0.74
C ALA A 152 2.89 31.17 1.21
N GLN A 153 1.55 31.08 1.24
CA GLN A 153 0.66 32.14 1.67
C GLN A 153 0.84 32.47 3.16
N GLN A 154 1.10 31.46 3.99
CA GLN A 154 1.39 31.64 5.42
C GLN A 154 2.75 32.33 5.66
N ASN A 155 3.76 32.03 4.83
CA ASN A 155 5.07 32.70 4.88
C ASN A 155 5.04 34.17 4.40
N GLU A 156 4.14 34.51 3.48
CA GLU A 156 3.95 35.90 3.03
C GLU A 156 3.16 36.74 4.06
N GLY A 157 2.14 36.15 4.70
CA GLY A 157 1.40 36.80 5.80
C GLY A 157 2.27 37.15 7.00
N GLY A 158 3.26 36.32 7.33
CA GLY A 158 4.22 36.57 8.42
C GLY A 158 5.22 37.70 8.14
N LYS A 159 5.57 37.96 6.88
CA LYS A 159 6.48 39.06 6.49
C LYS A 159 5.79 40.43 6.48
N ALA A 160 4.48 40.49 6.21
CA ALA A 160 3.72 41.74 6.24
C ALA A 160 3.54 42.29 7.67
N ALA A 161 3.34 41.42 8.66
CA ALA A 161 3.14 41.80 10.07
C ALA A 161 4.39 42.37 10.74
N ASN A 162 5.60 42.00 10.28
CA ASN A 162 6.85 42.43 10.92
C ASN A 162 7.43 43.75 10.36
N ARG A 163 6.84 44.30 9.28
CA ARG A 163 7.25 45.60 8.71
C ARG A 163 6.48 46.79 9.31
N SER A 164 5.32 46.58 9.93
CA SER A 164 4.51 47.67 10.49
C SER A 164 4.94 48.13 11.89
N SER A 165 5.76 47.35 12.61
CA SER A 165 6.21 47.69 13.98
C SER A 165 7.48 48.55 14.06
N LYS A 166 8.19 48.77 12.94
CA LYS A 166 9.49 49.48 12.93
C LYS A 166 9.41 50.97 12.56
N LYS A 167 8.20 51.55 12.49
CA LYS A 167 7.97 52.96 12.11
C LYS A 167 7.24 53.74 13.21
N ARG A 168 7.74 53.67 14.44
CA ARG A 168 7.41 54.61 15.53
C ARG A 168 8.62 54.70 16.47
N LYS A 169 9.53 55.60 16.15
CA LYS A 169 10.45 56.26 17.07
C LYS A 169 10.63 57.69 16.61
#